data_AF-A0A950XWQ4-F1
#
_entry.id   AF-A0A950XWQ4-F1
#
_cell.length_a   1.000
_cell.length_b   1.000
_cell.length_c   1.000
_cell.angle_alpha   90.00
_cell.angle_beta   90.00
_cell.angle_gamma   90.00
#
_symmetry.space_group_name_H-M   'P 1'
#
loop_
_entity.id
_entity.type
_entity.pdbx_description
1 polymer ?
#
loop_
_entity_poly.entity_id
_entity_poly.type
_entity_poly.pdbx_seq_one_letter_code
_entity_poly.pdbx_strand_id
1 'polypeptide(L)'
;MRQRPAAQHWLSLLERSLAPGPELLGNSNDRVPEHIFLDRPSLGSLALIVPQDLRWWSGKDFHGRRQFRAVFRFNGNFYDLAITDGDFVNRLRNLPEGIHPFSAAQIPAASRVYLLISLGEPLNGLCYKLVASIIVQP
;
A
#
# COMPACT_ATOMS: atom_id res chain seq x y z
N MET A 1 15.00 -21.66 -7.93
CA MET A 1 14.13 -20.46 -7.85
C MET A 1 14.13 -19.81 -9.23
N ARG A 2 13.03 -19.85 -9.99
CA ARG A 2 13.02 -19.31 -11.37
C ARG A 2 12.99 -17.78 -11.31
N GLN A 3 14.11 -17.13 -11.60
CA GLN A 3 14.08 -15.71 -11.96
C GLN A 3 13.36 -15.60 -13.31
N ARG A 4 12.17 -15.01 -13.29
CA ARG A 4 11.54 -14.51 -14.52
C ARG A 4 12.00 -13.05 -14.64
N PRO A 5 12.84 -12.69 -15.63
CA PRO A 5 13.05 -11.28 -15.93
C PRO A 5 11.68 -10.70 -16.25
N ALA A 6 11.22 -9.71 -15.50
CA ALA A 6 10.05 -8.94 -15.90
C ALA A 6 10.43 -8.27 -17.22
N ALA A 7 9.96 -8.82 -18.34
CA ALA A 7 10.20 -8.26 -19.66
C ALA A 7 9.75 -6.78 -19.66
N GLN A 8 10.52 -5.90 -20.29
CA GLN A 8 10.34 -4.43 -20.27
C GLN A 8 8.89 -3.96 -20.47
N HIS A 9 8.05 -4.72 -21.20
CA HIS A 9 6.64 -4.41 -21.39
C HIS A 9 5.83 -4.38 -20.08
N TRP A 10 6.18 -5.18 -19.07
CA TRP A 10 5.52 -5.16 -17.76
C TRP A 10 5.77 -3.86 -17.02
N LEU A 11 6.94 -3.25 -17.19
CA LEU A 11 7.27 -1.97 -16.58
C LEU A 11 6.40 -0.86 -17.17
N SER A 12 6.30 -0.83 -18.50
CA SER A 12 5.42 0.11 -19.19
C SER A 12 3.95 -0.05 -18.77
N LEU A 13 3.51 -1.27 -18.45
CA LEU A 13 2.16 -1.51 -17.95
C LEU A 13 1.97 -0.93 -16.54
N LEU A 14 2.92 -1.15 -15.63
CA LEU A 14 2.86 -0.60 -14.26
C LEU A 14 2.83 0.92 -14.29
N GLU A 15 3.69 1.55 -15.10
CA GLU A 15 3.75 3.00 -15.22
C GLU A 15 2.47 3.61 -15.78
N ARG A 16 1.84 2.95 -16.77
CA ARG A 16 0.55 3.37 -17.32
C ARG A 16 -0.62 3.14 -16.36
N SER A 17 -0.47 2.25 -15.39
CA SER A 17 -1.51 1.90 -14.42
C SER A 17 -1.43 2.71 -13.13
N LEU A 18 -0.46 3.64 -13.03
CA LEU A 18 -0.32 4.48 -11.85
C LEU A 18 -1.56 5.34 -11.65
N ALA A 19 -2.04 5.38 -10.41
CA ALA A 19 -3.22 6.13 -10.02
C ALA A 19 -3.01 7.62 -10.31
N PRO A 20 -3.90 8.23 -11.10
CA PRO A 20 -3.84 9.66 -11.36
C PRO A 20 -4.41 10.45 -10.17
N GLY A 21 -4.02 11.73 -10.08
CA GLY A 21 -4.64 12.68 -9.16
C GLY A 21 -4.01 12.75 -7.77
N PRO A 22 -4.42 13.73 -6.95
CA PRO A 22 -3.71 14.11 -5.72
C PRO A 22 -3.93 13.15 -4.54
N GLU A 23 -4.96 12.32 -4.59
CA GLU A 23 -5.45 11.54 -3.46
C GLU A 23 -5.63 10.08 -3.82
N LEU A 24 -5.41 9.19 -2.85
CA LEU A 24 -5.66 7.76 -3.04
C LEU A 24 -7.15 7.48 -2.91
N LEU A 25 -7.77 6.98 -3.98
CA LEU A 25 -9.14 6.44 -3.95
C LEU A 25 -10.16 7.46 -3.40
N GLY A 26 -9.95 8.74 -3.71
CA GLY A 26 -10.92 9.83 -3.49
C GLY A 26 -10.75 10.68 -2.23
N ASN A 27 -9.82 10.38 -1.32
CA ASN A 27 -9.43 11.28 -0.21
C ASN A 27 -8.04 10.94 0.35
N SER A 28 -7.52 11.71 1.32
CA SER A 28 -6.26 11.46 2.01
C SER A 28 -6.36 10.61 3.29
N ASN A 29 -7.57 10.20 3.68
CA ASN A 29 -7.79 9.41 4.89
C ASN A 29 -7.50 7.92 4.67
N ASP A 30 -7.39 7.14 5.74
CA ASP A 30 -7.20 5.68 5.67
C ASP A 30 -8.48 4.93 5.24
N ARG A 31 -9.59 5.65 5.07
CA ARG A 31 -10.91 5.10 4.73
C ARG A 31 -11.76 6.09 3.93
N VAL A 32 -12.75 5.56 3.22
CA VAL A 32 -13.72 6.32 2.43
C VAL A 32 -15.13 5.91 2.87
N PRO A 33 -16.04 6.86 3.11
CA PRO A 33 -17.45 6.53 3.35
C PRO A 33 -18.07 5.79 2.17
N GLU A 34 -18.77 4.68 2.45
CA GLU A 34 -19.35 3.81 1.43
C GLU A 34 -20.34 4.57 0.52
N HIS A 35 -21.11 5.49 1.08
CA HIS A 35 -22.11 6.25 0.34
C HIS A 35 -21.52 7.05 -0.83
N ILE A 36 -20.23 7.40 -0.78
CA ILE A 36 -19.56 8.12 -1.89
C ILE A 36 -19.53 7.26 -3.16
N PHE A 37 -19.53 5.92 -3.04
CA PHE A 37 -19.56 5.02 -4.20
C PHE A 37 -20.97 4.86 -4.80
N LEU A 38 -22.02 5.20 -4.07
CA LEU A 38 -23.39 5.26 -4.62
C LEU A 38 -23.51 6.44 -5.60
N ASP A 39 -22.89 7.57 -5.26
CA ASP A 39 -22.92 8.78 -6.08
C ASP A 39 -21.84 8.78 -7.17
N ARG A 40 -20.73 8.06 -6.95
CA ARG A 40 -19.55 8.01 -7.85
C ARG A 40 -18.98 6.59 -7.96
N PRO A 41 -19.67 5.67 -8.65
CA PRO A 41 -19.24 4.27 -8.77
C PRO A 41 -17.88 4.08 -9.49
N SER A 42 -17.38 5.09 -10.20
CA SER A 42 -16.12 5.03 -10.95
C SER A 42 -14.86 5.38 -10.16
N LEU A 43 -14.92 5.57 -8.83
CA LEU A 43 -13.73 5.90 -8.01
C LEU A 43 -12.64 4.82 -8.02
N GLY A 44 -12.92 3.63 -8.56
CA GLY A 44 -12.00 2.50 -8.60
C GLY A 44 -11.81 1.90 -7.20
N SER A 45 -11.75 0.57 -7.11
CA SER A 45 -11.44 -0.12 -5.85
C SER A 45 -9.95 -0.44 -5.69
N LEU A 46 -9.14 -0.09 -6.69
CA LEU A 46 -7.71 -0.36 -6.78
C LEU A 46 -6.94 0.86 -7.29
N ALA A 47 -5.77 1.11 -6.71
CA ALA A 47 -4.86 2.17 -7.10
C ALA A 47 -3.42 1.65 -7.01
N LEU A 48 -2.65 1.73 -8.09
CA LEU A 48 -1.22 1.45 -8.07
C LEU A 48 -0.45 2.76 -7.91
N ILE A 49 0.49 2.85 -6.98
CA ILE A 49 1.28 4.08 -6.77
C ILE A 49 2.76 3.80 -6.55
N VAL A 50 3.56 4.86 -6.73
CA VAL A 50 4.93 4.92 -6.24
C VAL A 50 4.95 5.80 -4.99
N PRO A 51 5.17 5.25 -3.79
CA PRO A 51 5.21 6.03 -2.56
C PRO A 51 6.50 6.83 -2.46
N GLN A 52 6.42 7.95 -1.74
CA GLN A 52 7.57 8.73 -1.26
C GLN A 52 7.77 8.45 0.23
N ASP A 53 9.02 8.54 0.71
CA ASP A 53 9.37 8.40 2.13
C ASP A 53 8.81 7.13 2.82
N LEU A 54 8.75 6.01 2.09
CA LEU A 54 8.17 4.75 2.58
C LEU A 54 8.93 4.20 3.80
N ARG A 55 8.18 3.94 4.87
CA ARG A 55 8.61 3.32 6.13
C ARG A 55 7.63 2.24 6.55
N TRP A 56 8.05 1.40 7.49
CA TRP A 56 7.26 0.29 7.99
C TRP A 56 6.94 0.52 9.46
N TRP A 57 5.67 0.52 9.81
CA TRP A 57 5.26 0.48 11.21
C TRP A 57 4.92 -0.96 11.61
N SER A 58 5.33 -1.33 12.81
CA SER A 58 5.10 -2.62 13.43
C SER A 58 4.52 -2.38 14.82
N GLY A 59 3.42 -3.02 15.16
CA GLY A 59 2.76 -2.84 16.46
C GLY A 59 1.53 -3.70 16.61
N LYS A 60 0.58 -3.25 17.43
CA LYS A 60 -0.70 -3.94 17.66
C LYS A 60 -1.87 -3.10 17.16
N ASP A 61 -2.88 -3.76 16.60
CA ASP A 61 -4.17 -3.16 16.34
C ASP A 61 -4.95 -2.91 17.65
N PHE A 62 -6.12 -2.32 17.54
CA PHE A 62 -6.97 -2.02 18.70
C PHE A 62 -7.48 -3.27 19.45
N HIS A 63 -7.40 -4.46 18.82
CA HIS A 63 -7.71 -5.74 19.44
C HIS A 63 -6.46 -6.41 20.05
N GLY A 64 -5.31 -5.74 20.06
CA GLY A 64 -4.05 -6.28 20.56
C GLY A 64 -3.38 -7.28 19.61
N ARG A 65 -3.91 -7.47 18.39
CA ARG A 65 -3.33 -8.38 17.39
C ARG A 65 -2.18 -7.69 16.68
N ARG A 66 -1.16 -8.46 16.31
CA ARG A 66 -0.01 -7.92 15.59
C ARG A 66 -0.47 -7.33 14.24
N GLN A 67 -0.04 -6.10 13.95
CA GLN A 67 -0.34 -5.40 12.70
C GLN A 67 0.93 -4.74 12.15
N PHE A 68 1.03 -4.74 10.82
CA PHE A 68 2.08 -4.04 10.07
C PHE A 68 1.42 -3.02 9.16
N ARG A 69 2.04 -1.86 9.04
CA ARG A 69 1.50 -0.75 8.24
C ARG A 69 2.60 -0.12 7.39
N ALA A 70 2.22 0.34 6.21
CA ALA A 70 3.08 1.14 5.34
C ALA A 70 2.80 2.61 5.65
N VAL A 71 3.85 3.34 6.00
CA VAL A 71 3.81 4.76 6.31
C VAL A 71 4.54 5.50 5.19
N PHE A 72 3.86 6.37 4.46
CA PHE A 72 4.41 6.97 3.24
C PHE A 72 3.73 8.28 2.87
N ARG A 73 4.28 8.95 1.85
CA ARG A 73 3.67 10.10 1.18
C ARG A 73 3.26 9.74 -0.25
N PHE A 74 2.14 10.28 -0.69
CA PHE A 74 1.70 10.23 -2.09
C PHE A 74 1.09 11.57 -2.46
N ASN A 75 1.65 12.23 -3.49
CA ASN A 75 1.24 13.55 -3.95
C ASN A 75 1.09 14.59 -2.82
N GLY A 76 2.07 14.61 -1.91
CA GLY A 76 2.11 15.53 -0.76
C GLY A 76 1.28 15.12 0.44
N ASN A 77 0.37 14.14 0.29
CA ASN A 77 -0.47 13.63 1.37
C ASN A 77 0.23 12.51 2.13
N PHE A 78 0.06 12.47 3.45
CA PHE A 78 0.58 11.42 4.32
C PHE A 78 -0.43 10.28 4.45
N TYR A 79 0.06 9.05 4.37
CA TYR A 79 -0.74 7.84 4.51
C TYR A 79 -0.08 6.87 5.48
N ASP A 80 -0.92 6.22 6.28
CA ASP A 80 -0.55 5.13 7.16
C ASP A 80 -1.60 4.03 6.95
N LEU A 81 -1.26 2.98 6.21
CA LEU A 81 -2.20 1.96 5.74
C LEU A 81 -1.76 0.56 6.17
N ALA A 82 -2.71 -0.26 6.61
CA ALA A 82 -2.45 -1.65 6.98
C ALA A 82 -1.95 -2.47 5.77
N ILE A 83 -0.94 -3.29 6.00
CA ILE A 83 -0.36 -4.20 5.00
C ILE A 83 -1.06 -5.55 5.11
N THR A 84 -1.60 -6.02 3.99
CA THR A 84 -2.20 -7.37 3.88
C THR A 84 -1.39 -8.28 2.95
N ASP A 85 -0.30 -7.79 2.35
CA ASP A 85 0.64 -8.59 1.57
C ASP A 85 1.36 -9.62 2.46
N GLY A 86 1.05 -10.90 2.28
CA GLY A 86 1.55 -11.99 3.12
C GLY A 86 3.07 -12.14 3.11
N ASP A 87 3.73 -11.89 1.98
CA ASP A 87 5.19 -11.99 1.88
C ASP A 87 5.85 -10.89 2.70
N PHE A 88 5.34 -9.67 2.61
CA PHE A 88 5.86 -8.54 3.38
C PHE A 88 5.52 -8.60 4.86
N VAL A 89 4.32 -9.06 5.22
CA VAL A 89 3.98 -9.37 6.61
C VAL A 89 5.00 -10.35 7.19
N ASN A 90 5.37 -11.40 6.45
CA ASN A 90 6.38 -12.37 6.89
C ASN A 90 7.78 -11.75 7.02
N ARG A 91 8.18 -10.82 6.14
CA ARG A 91 9.48 -10.12 6.25
C ARG A 91 9.54 -9.20 7.46
N LEU A 92 8.44 -8.54 7.79
CA LEU A 92 8.35 -7.55 8.87
C LEU A 92 8.09 -8.18 10.25
N ARG A 93 7.69 -9.46 10.31
CA ARG A 93 7.18 -10.12 11.53
C ARG A 93 8.09 -10.03 12.76
N ASN A 94 9.40 -9.98 12.55
CA ASN A 94 10.41 -10.01 13.61
C ASN A 94 10.87 -8.61 14.05
N LEU A 95 10.39 -7.54 13.41
CA LEU A 95 10.74 -6.19 13.82
C LEU A 95 10.16 -5.90 15.20
N PRO A 96 10.84 -5.12 16.06
CA PRO A 96 10.22 -4.66 17.31
C PRO A 96 9.06 -3.69 17.00
N GLU A 97 8.28 -3.34 18.03
CA GLU A 97 7.24 -2.32 17.87
C GLU A 97 7.88 -0.96 17.57
N GLY A 98 7.30 -0.18 16.64
CA GLY A 98 7.82 1.13 16.22
C GLY A 98 7.84 1.34 14.70
N ILE A 99 8.43 2.47 14.29
CA ILE A 99 8.64 2.84 12.88
C ILE A 99 10.04 2.43 12.45
N HIS A 100 10.13 1.75 11.32
CA HIS A 100 11.34 1.16 10.76
C HIS A 100 11.65 1.74 9.38
N PRO A 101 12.93 1.86 9.01
CA PRO A 101 13.33 2.37 7.71
C PRO A 101 12.95 1.41 6.59
N PHE A 102 12.89 1.91 5.35
CA PHE A 102 12.63 1.14 4.14
C PHE A 102 13.41 -0.18 4.05
N SER A 103 14.69 -0.17 4.41
CA SER A 103 15.59 -1.33 4.38
C SER A 103 15.20 -2.48 5.31
N ALA A 104 14.37 -2.22 6.33
CA ALA A 104 13.94 -3.23 7.29
C ALA A 104 13.09 -4.35 6.66
N ALA A 105 12.49 -4.09 5.49
CA ALA A 105 11.73 -5.09 4.74
C ALA A 105 12.59 -5.95 3.78
N GLN A 106 13.93 -5.89 3.92
CA GLN A 106 14.87 -6.65 3.09
C GLN A 106 14.72 -6.34 1.58
N ILE A 107 14.37 -5.10 1.26
CA ILE A 107 14.30 -4.60 -0.11
C ILE A 107 15.68 -4.04 -0.49
N PRO A 108 16.24 -4.38 -1.67
CA PRO A 108 17.49 -3.78 -2.13
C PRO A 108 17.36 -2.25 -2.28
N ALA A 109 18.41 -1.51 -1.92
CA ALA A 109 18.36 -0.04 -1.87
C ALA A 109 18.10 0.64 -3.22
N ALA A 110 18.50 0.01 -4.33
CA ALA A 110 18.29 0.53 -5.68
C ALA A 110 16.91 0.19 -6.27
N SER A 111 16.10 -0.60 -5.56
CA SER A 111 14.82 -1.08 -6.10
C SER A 111 13.74 -0.01 -6.08
N ARG A 112 12.95 0.03 -7.15
CA ARG A 112 11.70 0.79 -7.20
C ARG A 112 10.58 -0.03 -6.57
N VAL A 113 9.79 0.60 -5.70
CA VAL A 113 8.66 -0.06 -5.04
C VAL A 113 7.36 0.56 -5.51
N TYR A 114 6.39 -0.30 -5.79
CA TYR A 114 5.01 0.08 -6.07
C TYR A 114 4.11 -0.50 -4.99
N LEU A 115 3.12 0.28 -4.55
CA LEU A 115 2.06 -0.20 -3.66
C LEU A 115 0.77 -0.34 -4.46
N LEU A 116 0.18 -1.53 -4.43
CA LEU A 116 -1.20 -1.72 -4.85
C LEU A 116 -2.10 -1.48 -3.65
N ILE A 117 -2.86 -0.40 -3.70
CA ILE A 117 -3.83 -0.02 -2.68
C ILE A 117 -5.19 -0.53 -3.09
N SER A 118 -5.90 -1.20 -2.19
CA SER A 118 -7.28 -1.62 -2.39
C SER A 118 -8.22 -0.99 -1.39
N LEU A 119 -9.48 -0.83 -1.77
CA LEU A 119 -10.56 -0.64 -0.82
C LEU A 119 -11.06 -2.01 -0.34
N GLY A 120 -11.09 -2.21 0.98
CA GLY A 120 -11.78 -3.31 1.60
C GLY A 120 -13.30 -3.16 1.50
N GLU A 121 -14.00 -4.24 1.82
CA GLU A 121 -15.45 -4.21 1.94
C GLU A 121 -15.90 -3.21 3.02
N PRO A 122 -17.11 -2.63 2.88
CA PRO A 122 -17.66 -1.73 3.87
C PRO A 122 -17.73 -2.38 5.26
N LEU A 123 -17.18 -1.69 6.26
CA LEU A 123 -17.31 -2.05 7.66
C LEU A 123 -17.80 -0.81 8.42
N ASN A 124 -19.00 -0.90 8.99
CA ASN A 124 -19.68 0.23 9.65
C ASN A 124 -19.79 1.47 8.74
N GLY A 125 -20.13 1.25 7.45
CA GLY A 125 -20.31 2.31 6.46
C GLY A 125 -19.02 2.94 5.92
N LEU A 126 -17.86 2.32 6.21
CA LEU A 126 -16.54 2.80 5.80
C LEU A 126 -15.77 1.72 5.05
N CYS A 127 -15.25 2.04 3.88
CA CYS A 127 -14.33 1.19 3.12
C CYS A 127 -12.90 1.59 3.46
N TYR A 128 -12.13 0.67 4.05
CA TYR A 128 -10.74 0.94 4.47
C TYR A 128 -9.77 0.74 3.32
N LYS A 129 -8.77 1.63 3.21
CA LYS A 129 -7.66 1.49 2.28
C LYS A 129 -6.62 0.55 2.87
N LEU A 130 -6.16 -0.40 2.07
CA LEU A 130 -5.20 -1.41 2.47
C LEU A 130 -4.07 -1.49 1.44
N VAL A 131 -2.84 -1.73 1.88
CA VAL A 131 -1.77 -2.15 0.98
C VAL A 131 -1.97 -3.63 0.68
N ALA A 132 -2.65 -3.91 -0.42
CA ALA A 132 -2.98 -5.24 -0.87
C ALA A 132 -1.75 -6.00 -1.37
N SER A 133 -0.83 -5.31 -2.05
CA SER A 133 0.41 -5.89 -2.54
C SER A 133 1.54 -4.87 -2.62
N ILE A 134 2.77 -5.35 -2.43
CA ILE A 134 4.01 -4.57 -2.56
C ILE A 134 4.86 -5.19 -3.67
N ILE A 135 5.02 -4.45 -4.77
CA ILE A 135 5.78 -4.90 -5.93
C ILE A 135 7.17 -4.27 -5.88
N VAL A 136 8.20 -5.12 -5.86
CA VAL A 136 9.60 -4.69 -5.87
C VAL A 136 10.18 -4.93 -7.25
N GLN A 137 10.64 -3.86 -7.88
CA GLN A 137 11.36 -3.89 -9.15
C GLN A 137 12.85 -3.60 -8.86
N PRO A 138 13.77 -4.54 -9.17
CA PRO A 138 15.21 -4.34 -9.04
C PRO A 138 15.75 -3.19 -9.89
#